data_AF-A0A949WPF3-F1
#
_entry.id   AF-A0A949WPF3-F1
#
_cell.length_a   1.000
_cell.length_b   1.000
_cell.length_c   1.000
_cell.angle_alpha   90.00
_cell.angle_beta   90.00
_cell.angle_gamma   90.00
#
_symmetry.space_group_name_H-M   'P 1'
#
loop_
_entity.id
_entity.type
_entity.pdbx_description
1 polymer ?
#
loop_
_entity_poly.entity_id
_entity_poly.type
_entity_poly.pdbx_seq_one_letter_code
_entity_poly.pdbx_strand_id
1 'polypeptide(L)'
;MKPLELSDLDSLTTIWSDPQVTKFLPSRGVPIPREKVEKALASFIEHWQQREYGIWEILEDATSKMVGYCGLRYLEELNEVELLYGLAKTYWKDLQHEQRKLLLNTVLKKLI
;
A
#
# COMPACT_ATOMS: atom_id res chain seq x y z
N MET A 1 8.84 2.70 -7.45
CA MET A 1 7.95 3.14 -6.35
C MET A 1 7.91 4.66 -6.33
N LYS A 2 6.74 5.25 -6.54
CA LYS A 2 6.46 6.70 -6.40
C LYS A 2 5.35 6.90 -5.34
N PRO A 3 5.22 8.10 -4.75
CA PRO A 3 4.09 8.42 -3.87
C PRO A 3 2.77 8.08 -4.57
N LEU A 4 1.78 7.63 -3.80
CA LEU A 4 0.43 7.43 -4.34
C LEU A 4 -0.17 8.76 -4.80
N GLU A 5 -0.88 8.73 -5.93
CA GLU A 5 -1.55 9.88 -6.53
C GLU A 5 -3.03 9.57 -6.77
N LEU A 6 -3.86 10.59 -7.05
CA LEU A 6 -5.30 10.41 -7.29
C LEU A 6 -5.60 9.45 -8.44
N SER A 7 -4.72 9.36 -9.45
CA SER A 7 -4.83 8.42 -10.56
C SER A 7 -4.80 6.95 -10.14
N ASP A 8 -4.30 6.67 -8.94
CA ASP A 8 -4.06 5.31 -8.46
C ASP A 8 -5.30 4.71 -7.77
N LEU A 9 -6.39 5.48 -7.66
CA LEU A 9 -7.63 5.08 -6.99
C LEU A 9 -8.20 3.78 -7.57
N ASP A 10 -8.19 3.62 -8.89
CA ASP A 10 -8.74 2.43 -9.55
C ASP A 10 -7.94 1.17 -9.21
N SER A 11 -6.61 1.27 -9.24
CA SER A 11 -5.72 0.17 -8.88
C SER A 11 -5.82 -0.18 -7.40
N LEU A 12 -5.83 0.83 -6.51
CA LEU A 12 -5.97 0.59 -5.07
C LEU A 12 -7.34 0.00 -4.72
N THR A 13 -8.41 0.47 -5.37
CA THR A 13 -9.77 -0.07 -5.20
C THR A 13 -9.84 -1.52 -5.64
N THR A 14 -9.18 -1.87 -6.75
CA THR A 14 -9.11 -3.25 -7.23
C THR A 14 -8.46 -4.16 -6.19
N ILE A 15 -7.34 -3.74 -5.61
CA ILE A 15 -6.63 -4.50 -4.57
C ILE A 15 -7.51 -4.66 -3.32
N TRP A 16 -8.14 -3.59 -2.85
CA TRP A 16 -8.98 -3.59 -1.64
C TRP A 16 -10.39 -4.14 -1.85
N SER A 17 -10.74 -4.52 -3.08
CA SER A 17 -11.98 -5.25 -3.37
C SER A 17 -11.81 -6.76 -3.25
N ASP A 18 -10.58 -7.28 -3.25
CA ASP A 18 -10.32 -8.72 -3.12
C ASP A 18 -10.52 -9.18 -1.65
N PRO A 19 -11.50 -10.07 -1.36
CA PRO A 19 -11.76 -10.60 -0.02
C PRO A 19 -10.55 -11.29 0.63
N GLN A 20 -9.62 -11.78 -0.18
CA GLN A 20 -8.44 -12.48 0.29
C GLN A 20 -7.40 -11.49 0.80
N VAL A 21 -7.25 -10.35 0.12
CA VAL A 21 -6.43 -9.23 0.57
C VAL A 21 -7.04 -8.62 1.83
N THR A 22 -8.33 -8.29 1.78
CA THR A 22 -9.01 -7.61 2.90
C THR A 22 -9.23 -8.51 4.12
N LYS A 23 -9.05 -9.83 4.01
CA LYS A 23 -9.08 -10.77 5.15
C LYS A 23 -8.13 -10.37 6.27
N PHE A 24 -6.98 -9.79 5.91
CA PHE A 24 -5.94 -9.35 6.85
C PHE A 24 -6.07 -7.88 7.25
N LEU A 25 -7.04 -7.16 6.69
CA LEU A 25 -7.33 -5.77 7.03
C LEU A 25 -8.44 -5.71 8.11
N PRO A 26 -8.66 -4.55 8.74
CA PRO A 26 -9.75 -4.37 9.71
C PRO A 26 -11.14 -4.74 9.18
N SER A 27 -11.36 -4.74 7.86
CA SER A 27 -12.61 -5.15 7.23
C SER A 27 -12.84 -6.67 7.22
N ARG A 28 -11.85 -7.49 7.64
CA ARG A 28 -11.97 -8.94 7.85
C ARG A 28 -12.56 -9.71 6.66
N GLY A 29 -12.10 -9.38 5.45
CA GLY A 29 -12.51 -10.05 4.22
C GLY A 29 -13.70 -9.42 3.51
N VAL A 30 -14.27 -8.35 4.08
CA VAL A 30 -15.26 -7.52 3.40
C VAL A 30 -14.52 -6.56 2.45
N PRO A 31 -14.88 -6.54 1.15
CA PRO A 31 -14.39 -5.56 0.19
C PRO A 31 -14.56 -4.13 0.70
N ILE A 32 -13.54 -3.28 0.53
CA ILE A 32 -13.62 -1.88 0.95
C ILE A 32 -14.34 -1.08 -0.15
N PRO A 33 -15.46 -0.40 0.15
CA PRO A 33 -16.16 0.44 -0.82
C PRO A 33 -15.24 1.52 -1.38
N ARG A 34 -15.36 1.82 -2.68
CA ARG A 34 -14.53 2.80 -3.40
C ARG A 34 -14.41 4.14 -2.66
N GLU A 35 -15.51 4.66 -2.12
CA GLU A 35 -15.53 5.92 -1.36
C GLU A 35 -14.61 5.89 -0.12
N LYS A 36 -14.46 4.73 0.54
CA LYS A 36 -13.52 4.55 1.65
C LYS A 36 -12.08 4.43 1.15
N VAL A 37 -11.86 3.81 -0.01
CA VAL A 37 -10.55 3.75 -0.66
C VAL A 37 -10.09 5.16 -1.03
N GLU A 38 -10.98 5.97 -1.60
CA GLU A 38 -10.72 7.37 -1.98
C GLU A 38 -10.34 8.23 -0.77
N LYS A 39 -11.08 8.11 0.34
CA LYS A 39 -10.73 8.78 1.60
C LYS A 39 -9.36 8.37 2.13
N ALA A 40 -9.03 7.08 2.06
CA ALA A 40 -7.72 6.59 2.49
C ALA A 40 -6.59 7.12 1.59
N LEU A 41 -6.80 7.11 0.28
CA LEU A 41 -5.86 7.63 -0.71
C LEU A 41 -5.60 9.13 -0.50
N ALA A 42 -6.66 9.93 -0.32
CA ALA A 42 -6.54 11.35 -0.01
C ALA A 42 -5.72 11.58 1.27
N SER A 43 -5.95 10.78 2.31
CA SER A 43 -5.17 10.85 3.55
C SER A 43 -3.70 10.46 3.35
N PHE A 44 -3.38 9.50 2.47
CA PHE A 44 -1.99 9.17 2.13
C PHE A 44 -1.30 10.30 1.37
N ILE A 45 -2.00 10.96 0.45
CA ILE A 45 -1.48 12.11 -0.31
C ILE A 45 -1.24 13.29 0.63
N GLU A 46 -2.18 13.61 1.51
CA GLU A 46 -2.04 14.67 2.50
C GLU A 46 -0.87 14.40 3.45
N HIS A 47 -0.73 13.17 3.93
CA HIS A 47 0.40 12.77 4.77
C HIS A 47 1.75 13.04 4.08
N TRP A 48 1.87 12.75 2.79
CA TRP A 48 3.04 13.05 1.98
C TRP A 48 3.33 14.55 1.83
N GLN A 49 2.30 15.40 1.88
CA GLN A 49 2.49 16.86 1.82
C GLN A 49 2.95 17.42 3.17
N GLN A 50 2.46 16.82 4.26
CA GLN A 50 2.80 17.21 5.62
C GLN A 50 4.15 16.63 6.08
N ARG A 51 4.60 15.53 5.46
CA ARG A 51 5.78 14.77 5.88
C ARG A 51 6.60 14.33 4.69
N GLU A 52 7.91 14.28 4.85
CA GLU A 52 8.85 13.89 3.79
C GLU A 52 8.88 12.36 3.51
N TYR A 53 7.90 11.62 4.04
CA TYR A 53 7.69 10.20 3.83
C TYR A 53 6.19 9.84 3.82
N GLY A 54 5.85 8.67 3.31
CA GLY A 54 4.46 8.23 3.25
C GLY A 54 4.30 6.86 2.57
N ILE A 55 3.12 6.62 2.02
CA ILE A 55 2.79 5.40 1.29
C ILE A 55 3.14 5.55 -0.19
N TRP A 56 3.96 4.65 -0.70
CA TRP A 56 4.29 4.52 -2.11
C TRP A 56 3.45 3.43 -2.76
N GLU A 57 3.25 3.55 -4.07
CA GLU A 57 2.88 2.40 -4.89
C GLU A 57 4.08 1.51 -5.21
N ILE A 58 3.77 0.22 -5.37
CA ILE A 58 4.68 -0.80 -5.88
C ILE A 58 4.25 -1.10 -7.31
N LEU A 59 5.15 -0.91 -8.26
CA LEU A 59 4.93 -1.18 -9.67
C LEU A 59 5.70 -2.43 -10.12
N GLU A 60 5.13 -3.18 -11.05
CA GLU A 60 5.87 -4.17 -11.83
C GLU A 60 6.70 -3.48 -12.92
N ASP A 61 8.01 -3.69 -12.93
CA ASP A 61 8.94 -3.00 -13.85
C ASP A 61 8.56 -3.18 -15.33
N ALA A 62 8.10 -4.37 -15.73
CA ALA A 62 7.80 -4.69 -17.13
C ALA A 62 6.54 -3.99 -17.65
N THR A 63 5.54 -3.77 -16.80
CA THR A 63 4.21 -3.30 -17.24
C THR A 63 3.81 -1.95 -16.65
N SER A 64 4.59 -1.43 -15.69
CA SER A 64 4.24 -0.26 -14.88
C SER A 64 2.86 -0.39 -14.21
N LYS A 65 2.37 -1.62 -14.00
CA LYS A 65 1.11 -1.85 -13.28
C LYS A 65 1.35 -1.86 -11.79
N MET A 66 0.41 -1.26 -11.05
CA MET A 66 0.40 -1.36 -9.60
C MET A 66 0.18 -2.81 -9.16
N VAL A 67 1.14 -3.34 -8.42
CA VAL A 67 1.07 -4.67 -7.79
C VAL A 67 0.77 -4.59 -6.31
N GLY A 68 0.85 -3.39 -5.73
CA GLY A 68 0.57 -3.14 -4.33
C GLY A 68 0.99 -1.75 -3.89
N TYR A 69 1.10 -1.60 -2.58
CA TYR A 69 1.53 -0.38 -1.91
C TYR A 69 2.37 -0.74 -0.69
N CYS A 70 3.27 0.16 -0.31
CA CYS A 70 4.02 0.04 0.94
C CYS A 70 4.54 1.39 1.39
N GLY A 71 4.80 1.55 2.69
CA GLY A 71 5.49 2.71 3.22
C GLY A 71 5.27 2.90 4.70
N LEU A 72 5.59 4.10 5.18
CA LEU A 72 5.37 4.48 6.56
C LEU A 72 4.22 5.46 6.67
N ARG A 73 3.46 5.34 7.74
CA ARG A 73 2.40 6.26 8.11
C ARG A 73 2.55 6.67 9.55
N TYR A 74 2.60 7.96 9.81
CA TYR A 74 2.47 8.48 11.16
C TYR A 74 1.00 8.42 11.60
N LEU A 75 0.76 7.92 12.81
CA LEU A 75 -0.54 7.85 13.46
C LEU A 75 -0.54 8.88 14.59
N GLU A 76 -1.20 10.03 14.38
CA GLU A 76 -1.26 11.13 15.34
C GLU A 76 -1.82 10.69 16.69
N GLU A 77 -2.85 9.84 16.67
CA GLU A 77 -3.55 9.37 17.86
C GLU A 77 -2.67 8.48 18.75
N LEU A 78 -1.68 7.82 18.16
CA LEU A 78 -0.76 6.93 18.86
C LEU A 78 0.63 7.55 19.07
N ASN A 79 0.91 8.69 18.41
CA ASN A 79 2.23 9.29 18.35
C ASN A 79 3.31 8.26 17.91
N GLU A 80 2.95 7.42 16.94
CA GLU A 80 3.76 6.30 16.45
C GLU A 80 3.79 6.25 14.92
N VAL A 81 4.81 5.56 14.39
CA VAL A 81 4.97 5.30 12.96
C VAL A 81 4.65 3.84 12.66
N GLU A 82 3.65 3.63 11.81
CA GLU A 82 3.24 2.33 11.32
C GLU A 82 3.91 2.00 9.98
N LEU A 83 4.37 0.75 9.84
CA LEU A 83 4.70 0.16 8.55
C LEU A 83 3.43 -0.41 7.91
N LEU A 84 3.04 0.14 6.77
CA LEU A 84 1.87 -0.28 6.01
C LEU A 84 2.31 -0.91 4.70
N TYR A 85 1.79 -2.09 4.37
CA TYR A 85 2.02 -2.74 3.07
C TYR A 85 0.85 -3.63 2.66
N GLY A 86 0.70 -3.84 1.36
CA GLY A 86 -0.28 -4.75 0.78
C GLY A 86 0.02 -5.04 -0.67
N LEU A 87 -0.29 -6.25 -1.12
CA LEU A 87 -0.09 -6.71 -2.49
C LEU A 87 -1.38 -7.32 -3.02
N ALA A 88 -1.65 -7.11 -4.31
CA ALA A 88 -2.70 -7.86 -5.02
C ALA A 88 -2.43 -9.37 -4.91
N LYS A 89 -3.50 -10.15 -4.72
CA LYS A 89 -3.42 -11.61 -4.50
C LYS A 89 -2.66 -12.34 -5.59
N THR A 90 -2.77 -11.90 -6.84
CA THR A 90 -2.09 -12.50 -8.00
C THR A 90 -0.58 -12.56 -7.81
N TYR A 91 0.00 -11.57 -7.11
CA TYR A 91 1.44 -11.46 -6.87
C TYR A 91 1.90 -12.17 -5.59
N TRP A 92 1.02 -12.92 -4.91
CA TRP A 92 1.41 -13.64 -3.69
C TRP A 92 2.21 -14.92 -3.98
N LYS A 93 2.00 -15.54 -5.16
CA LYS A 93 2.64 -16.82 -5.51
C LYS A 93 4.05 -16.64 -6.08
N ASP A 94 4.34 -15.47 -6.65
CA ASP A 94 5.69 -15.10 -7.09
C ASP A 94 6.62 -14.80 -5.89
N LEU A 95 6.05 -14.62 -4.69
CA LEU A 95 6.80 -14.50 -3.43
C LEU A 95 7.30 -15.86 -2.91
N GLN A 96 8.12 -16.57 -3.69
CA GLN A 96 9.00 -17.59 -3.09
C GLN A 96 10.13 -16.88 -2.34
N HIS A 97 9.96 -16.68 -1.03
CA HIS A 97 10.91 -16.19 0.00
C HIS A 97 11.73 -14.90 -0.27
N GLU A 98 12.41 -14.78 -1.40
CA GLU A 98 13.36 -13.71 -1.74
C GLU A 98 12.68 -12.38 -2.05
N GLN A 99 11.52 -12.38 -2.72
CA GLN A 99 10.80 -11.14 -3.05
C GLN A 99 10.11 -10.49 -1.82
N ARG A 100 9.74 -11.29 -0.81
CA ARG A 100 9.19 -10.76 0.46
C ARG A 100 10.27 -10.07 1.28
N LYS A 101 11.48 -10.64 1.30
CA LYS A 101 12.69 -9.99 1.81
C LYS A 101 13.04 -8.76 0.97
N LEU A 102 12.88 -8.79 -0.36
CA LEU A 102 13.14 -7.65 -1.22
C LEU A 102 12.20 -6.48 -0.89
N LEU A 103 10.90 -6.74 -0.71
CA LEU A 103 9.94 -5.70 -0.31
C LEU A 103 10.27 -5.12 1.06
N LEU A 104 10.48 -5.97 2.07
CA LEU A 104 10.90 -5.53 3.40
C LEU A 104 12.23 -4.77 3.36
N ASN A 105 13.24 -5.27 2.64
CA ASN A 105 14.53 -4.62 2.49
C ASN A 105 14.44 -3.31 1.70
N THR A 106 13.55 -3.22 0.71
CA THR A 106 13.37 -2.00 -0.10
C THR A 106 12.67 -0.93 0.72
N VAL A 107 11.67 -1.30 1.53
CA VAL A 107 11.07 -0.39 2.50
C VAL A 107 12.14 0.02 3.52
N LEU A 108 12.82 -0.92 4.17
CA LEU A 108 13.86 -0.63 5.17
C LEU A 108 15.02 0.22 4.62
N LYS A 109 15.51 -0.03 3.41
CA LYS A 109 16.58 0.77 2.76
C LYS A 109 16.18 2.20 2.44
N LYS A 110 14.88 2.52 2.40
CA LYS A 110 14.39 3.90 2.24
C LYS A 110 14.13 4.58 3.58
N LEU A 111 14.25 3.85 4.70
CA LEU A 111 14.05 4.35 6.06
C LEU A 111 15.35 4.63 6.82
N ILE A 112 16.49 4.29 6.22
CA ILE A 112 17.85 4.46 6.77
C ILE A 112 18.69 5.12 5.68
#